data_AF-A0A6N2Y7Y1-F1
#
_entry.id   AF-A0A6N2Y7Y1-F1
#
_cell.length_a   1.000
_cell.length_b   1.000
_cell.length_c   1.000
_cell.angle_alpha   90.00
_cell.angle_beta   90.00
_cell.angle_gamma   90.00
#
_symmetry.space_group_name_H-M   'P 1'
#
loop_
_entity.id
_entity.type
_entity.pdbx_description
1 polymer ?
#
loop_
_entity_poly.entity_id
_entity_poly.type
_entity_poly.pdbx_seq_one_letter_code
_entity_poly.pdbx_strand_id
1 'polypeptide(L)'
;MNKKVTIREAVNYVINSKGEKHTLLGIGPMSENFLRASLEISKEKDFPLMYIASRNQVDAYKFGGGYVFNSDQKLFKEKIEEIAQEINYDNVYYLCRDHGGPWQRDKERADHLPEDEAMAIAKESYKEDILNGFDLLHIDPTKDPDEYCKVVDIDVVFNRTIELIEYCEQVRKEYGVLSISELVLNYLNRRQLN
;
A
#
# COMPACT_ATOMS: atom_id res chain seq x y z
N MET A 1 6.70 -18.29 2.84
CA MET A 1 7.30 -18.59 1.52
C MET A 1 8.44 -17.61 1.26
N ASN A 2 9.61 -18.06 0.78
CA ASN A 2 10.63 -17.13 0.30
C ASN A 2 10.19 -16.58 -1.07
N LYS A 3 9.89 -15.28 -1.14
CA LYS A 3 9.62 -14.60 -2.41
C LYS A 3 10.88 -14.73 -3.27
N LYS A 4 10.77 -15.39 -4.42
CA LYS A 4 11.90 -15.58 -5.35
C LYS A 4 12.24 -14.31 -6.12
N VAL A 5 11.31 -13.36 -6.18
CA VAL A 5 11.41 -12.09 -6.90
C VAL A 5 10.82 -10.99 -6.01
N THR A 6 11.54 -9.89 -5.86
CA THR A 6 11.08 -8.69 -5.16
C THR A 6 10.21 -7.83 -6.07
N ILE A 7 9.35 -6.98 -5.49
CA ILE A 7 8.53 -6.05 -6.29
C ILE A 7 9.38 -5.10 -7.13
N ARG A 8 10.55 -4.68 -6.61
CA ARG A 8 11.51 -3.84 -7.35
C ARG A 8 12.04 -4.55 -8.59
N GLU A 9 12.38 -5.83 -8.50
CA GLU A 9 12.81 -6.63 -9.64
C GLU A 9 11.69 -6.80 -10.67
N ALA A 10 10.46 -7.08 -10.20
CA ALA A 10 9.29 -7.18 -11.08
C ALA A 10 9.00 -5.86 -11.83
N VAL A 11 9.03 -4.72 -11.13
CA VAL A 11 8.87 -3.40 -11.74
C VAL A 11 10.00 -3.11 -12.72
N ASN A 12 11.25 -3.38 -12.35
CA ASN A 12 12.40 -3.19 -13.23
C ASN A 12 12.30 -4.03 -14.51
N TYR A 13 11.78 -5.25 -14.43
CA TYR A 13 11.51 -6.07 -15.61
C TYR A 13 10.48 -5.41 -16.53
N VAL A 14 9.35 -4.96 -15.96
CA VAL A 14 8.25 -4.34 -16.71
C VAL A 14 8.71 -3.06 -17.43
N ILE A 15 9.45 -2.17 -16.76
CA ILE A 15 9.86 -0.88 -17.34
C ILE A 15 10.97 -1.02 -18.40
N ASN A 16 11.81 -2.06 -18.31
CA ASN A 16 12.95 -2.25 -19.20
C ASN A 16 12.69 -3.26 -20.33
N SER A 17 11.53 -3.92 -20.34
CA SER A 17 11.15 -4.84 -21.42
C SER A 17 11.06 -4.10 -22.75
N LYS A 18 11.58 -4.74 -23.81
CA LYS A 18 11.55 -4.22 -25.18
C LYS A 18 10.76 -5.17 -26.06
N GLY A 19 9.86 -4.63 -26.88
CA GLY A 19 9.08 -5.39 -27.87
C GLY A 19 7.75 -5.93 -27.34
N GLU A 20 7.55 -5.96 -26.02
CA GLU A 20 6.29 -6.35 -25.38
C GLU A 20 5.86 -5.31 -24.35
N LYS A 21 4.54 -5.15 -24.18
CA LYS A 21 3.96 -4.30 -23.14
C LYS A 21 3.51 -5.18 -21.99
N HIS A 22 3.99 -4.88 -20.78
CA HIS A 22 3.59 -5.58 -19.57
C HIS A 22 2.86 -4.64 -18.62
N THR A 23 2.00 -5.23 -17.80
CA THR A 23 1.26 -4.56 -16.73
C THR A 23 1.32 -5.43 -15.50
N LEU A 24 1.57 -4.84 -14.33
CA LEU A 24 1.40 -5.53 -13.04
C LEU A 24 -0.06 -5.38 -12.59
N LEU A 25 -0.69 -6.49 -12.19
CA LEU A 25 -2.07 -6.48 -11.76
C LEU A 25 -2.18 -6.17 -10.27
N GLY A 26 -2.66 -4.95 -9.96
CA GLY A 26 -3.06 -4.54 -8.62
C GLY A 26 -4.52 -4.89 -8.33
N ILE A 27 -4.77 -5.57 -7.22
CA ILE A 27 -6.07 -6.05 -6.78
C ILE A 27 -6.41 -5.45 -5.41
N GLY A 28 -7.53 -4.74 -5.34
CA GLY A 28 -8.13 -4.35 -4.07
C GLY A 28 -8.78 -5.56 -3.39
N PRO A 29 -8.34 -5.99 -2.20
CA PRO A 29 -8.94 -7.12 -1.51
C PRO A 29 -10.35 -6.77 -1.02
N MET A 30 -11.31 -7.69 -1.20
CA MET A 30 -12.71 -7.44 -0.84
C MET A 30 -13.34 -8.58 -0.03
N SER A 31 -12.96 -9.83 -0.30
CA SER A 31 -13.51 -11.02 0.36
C SER A 31 -12.59 -12.23 0.20
N GLU A 32 -12.85 -13.28 0.95
CA GLU A 32 -12.06 -14.53 0.90
C GLU A 32 -12.17 -15.20 -0.47
N ASN A 33 -13.37 -15.24 -1.05
CA ASN A 33 -13.60 -15.74 -2.40
C ASN A 33 -12.79 -14.95 -3.44
N PHE A 34 -12.64 -13.64 -3.26
CA PHE A 34 -11.85 -12.81 -4.15
C PHE A 34 -10.35 -13.12 -4.01
N LEU A 35 -9.86 -13.25 -2.77
CA LEU A 35 -8.47 -13.65 -2.51
C LEU A 35 -8.16 -15.02 -3.12
N ARG A 36 -9.04 -16.01 -2.94
CA ARG A 36 -8.88 -17.34 -3.54
C ARG A 36 -8.86 -17.30 -5.05
N ALA A 37 -9.87 -16.69 -5.67
CA ALA A 37 -9.96 -16.61 -7.12
C ALA A 37 -8.75 -15.88 -7.74
N SER A 38 -8.25 -14.82 -7.08
CA SER A 38 -7.05 -14.13 -7.54
C SER A 38 -5.79 -14.99 -7.43
N LEU A 39 -5.56 -15.69 -6.32
CA LEU A 39 -4.43 -16.62 -6.18
C LEU A 39 -4.50 -17.78 -7.19
N GLU A 40 -5.67 -18.36 -7.40
CA GLU A 40 -5.87 -19.45 -8.36
C GLU A 40 -5.55 -19.02 -9.79
N ILE A 41 -6.05 -17.85 -10.24
CA ILE A 41 -5.75 -17.38 -11.60
C ILE A 41 -4.27 -16.99 -11.77
N SER A 42 -3.65 -16.42 -10.73
CA SER A 42 -2.21 -16.10 -10.72
C SER A 42 -1.34 -17.34 -10.84
N LYS A 43 -1.75 -18.43 -10.17
CA LYS A 43 -1.11 -19.74 -10.31
C LYS A 43 -1.33 -20.32 -11.71
N GLU A 44 -2.57 -20.30 -12.22
CA GLU A 44 -2.90 -20.89 -13.52
C GLU A 44 -2.21 -20.18 -14.68
N LYS A 45 -2.11 -18.84 -14.63
CA LYS A 45 -1.58 -18.00 -15.71
C LYS A 45 -0.14 -17.54 -15.49
N ASP A 46 0.49 -18.01 -14.42
CA ASP A 46 1.87 -17.70 -14.05
C ASP A 46 2.23 -16.20 -14.09
N PHE A 47 1.54 -15.40 -13.27
CA PHE A 47 1.87 -13.98 -13.12
C PHE A 47 1.86 -13.54 -11.66
N PRO A 48 2.71 -12.56 -11.28
CA PRO A 48 2.74 -12.06 -9.92
C PRO A 48 1.54 -11.17 -9.60
N LEU A 49 1.02 -11.27 -8.38
CA LEU A 49 -0.09 -10.44 -7.88
C LEU A 49 0.39 -9.31 -7.00
N MET A 50 -0.33 -8.19 -7.03
CA MET A 50 -0.21 -7.15 -6.02
C MET A 50 -1.56 -7.00 -5.32
N TYR A 51 -1.63 -7.29 -4.02
CA TYR A 51 -2.77 -6.91 -3.20
C TYR A 51 -2.58 -5.47 -2.72
N ILE A 52 -3.43 -4.56 -3.18
CA ILE A 52 -3.39 -3.14 -2.88
C ILE A 52 -4.51 -2.80 -1.89
N ALA A 53 -4.19 -2.71 -0.60
CA ALA A 53 -5.16 -2.41 0.44
C ALA A 53 -5.10 -0.93 0.83
N SER A 54 -6.23 -0.22 0.78
CA SER A 54 -6.37 1.11 1.37
C SER A 54 -6.45 1.05 2.90
N ARG A 55 -6.18 2.17 3.58
CA ARG A 55 -6.31 2.24 5.05
C ARG A 55 -7.73 1.94 5.54
N ASN A 56 -8.77 2.24 4.76
CA ASN A 56 -10.14 1.85 5.11
C ASN A 56 -10.36 0.32 5.01
N GLN A 57 -9.67 -0.36 4.10
CA GLN A 57 -9.78 -1.82 3.90
C GLN A 57 -9.05 -2.62 4.97
N VAL A 58 -7.81 -2.23 5.29
CA VAL A 58 -6.93 -2.92 6.24
C VAL A 58 -6.07 -1.88 6.94
N ASP A 59 -6.13 -1.80 8.27
CA ASP A 59 -5.27 -0.93 9.09
C ASP A 59 -5.26 -1.44 10.54
N ALA A 60 -4.39 -0.89 11.38
CA ALA A 60 -4.23 -1.34 12.75
C ALA A 60 -5.54 -1.23 13.56
N TYR A 61 -5.79 -2.18 14.45
CA TYR A 61 -7.00 -2.19 15.29
C TYR A 61 -7.15 -0.92 16.15
N LYS A 62 -6.05 -0.31 16.58
CA LYS A 62 -6.04 0.97 17.30
C LYS A 62 -6.65 2.13 16.50
N PHE A 63 -6.69 2.03 15.16
CA PHE A 63 -7.35 2.97 14.26
C PHE A 63 -8.75 2.50 13.79
N GLY A 64 -9.25 1.42 14.39
CA GLY A 64 -10.55 0.82 14.10
C GLY A 64 -10.50 -0.37 13.13
N GLY A 65 -9.31 -0.89 12.80
CA GLY A 65 -9.17 -1.97 11.83
C GLY A 65 -9.53 -1.52 10.41
N GLY A 66 -9.74 -2.46 9.51
CA GLY A 66 -10.34 -2.20 8.21
C GLY A 66 -11.56 -3.07 7.93
N TYR A 67 -12.43 -2.65 7.02
CA TYR A 67 -13.68 -3.37 6.76
C TYR A 67 -13.46 -4.74 6.08
N VAL A 68 -12.30 -4.98 5.48
CA VAL A 68 -11.97 -6.27 4.88
C VAL A 68 -11.55 -7.20 6.01
N PHE A 69 -12.38 -8.22 6.25
CA PHE A 69 -12.24 -9.21 7.33
C PHE A 69 -12.22 -8.66 8.76
N ASN A 70 -12.56 -7.38 8.97
CA ASN A 70 -12.31 -6.70 10.24
C ASN A 70 -10.85 -6.93 10.69
N SER A 71 -9.91 -6.68 9.77
CA SER A 71 -8.51 -7.09 9.93
C SER A 71 -7.55 -5.92 10.12
N ASP A 72 -6.48 -6.21 10.84
CA ASP A 72 -5.22 -5.50 10.75
C ASP A 72 -4.32 -6.13 9.66
N GLN A 73 -3.15 -5.53 9.45
CA GLN A 73 -2.17 -5.98 8.48
C GLN A 73 -1.74 -7.43 8.68
N LYS A 74 -1.63 -7.86 9.95
CA LYS A 74 -1.23 -9.21 10.32
C LYS A 74 -2.27 -10.22 9.91
N LEU A 75 -3.52 -10.05 10.35
CA LEU A 75 -4.61 -10.96 10.03
C LEU A 75 -4.88 -10.99 8.52
N PHE A 76 -4.77 -9.84 7.84
CA PHE A 76 -4.91 -9.77 6.39
C PHE A 76 -3.88 -10.67 5.67
N LYS A 77 -2.61 -10.59 6.08
CA LYS A 77 -1.55 -11.46 5.55
C LYS A 77 -1.82 -12.93 5.88
N GLU A 78 -2.17 -13.25 7.13
CA GLU A 78 -2.46 -14.62 7.56
C GLU A 78 -3.59 -15.24 6.73
N LYS A 79 -4.64 -14.47 6.41
CA LYS A 79 -5.74 -14.92 5.55
C LYS A 79 -5.29 -15.27 4.13
N ILE A 80 -4.39 -14.48 3.54
CA ILE A 80 -3.82 -14.79 2.22
C ILE A 80 -2.94 -16.04 2.30
N GLU A 81 -2.11 -16.15 3.34
CA GLU A 81 -1.21 -17.30 3.54
C GLU A 81 -1.97 -18.60 3.77
N GLU A 82 -3.08 -18.58 4.49
CA GLU A 82 -4.00 -19.71 4.70
C GLU A 82 -4.51 -20.24 3.35
N ILE A 83 -5.09 -19.38 2.51
CA ILE A 83 -5.59 -19.75 1.19
C ILE A 83 -4.46 -20.24 0.28
N ALA A 84 -3.31 -19.54 0.29
CA ALA A 84 -2.14 -19.90 -0.50
C ALA A 84 -1.63 -21.31 -0.14
N GLN A 85 -1.64 -21.68 1.14
CA GLN A 85 -1.28 -23.04 1.57
C GLN A 85 -2.28 -24.08 1.08
N GLU A 86 -3.57 -23.82 1.22
CA GLU A 86 -4.63 -24.75 0.79
C GLU A 86 -4.56 -25.10 -0.71
N ILE A 87 -4.29 -24.12 -1.57
CA ILE A 87 -4.22 -24.33 -3.02
C ILE A 87 -2.79 -24.72 -3.49
N ASN A 88 -1.85 -24.91 -2.56
CA ASN A 88 -0.43 -25.11 -2.82
C ASN A 88 0.13 -24.04 -3.77
N TYR A 89 -0.17 -22.77 -3.51
CA TYR A 89 0.26 -21.65 -4.32
C TYR A 89 1.79 -21.61 -4.41
N ASP A 90 2.32 -21.54 -5.63
CA ASP A 90 3.73 -21.66 -5.97
C ASP A 90 4.27 -20.44 -6.74
N ASN A 91 3.45 -19.40 -6.90
CA ASN A 91 3.82 -18.13 -7.51
C ASN A 91 4.08 -17.04 -6.46
N VAL A 92 4.17 -15.78 -6.89
CA VAL A 92 4.52 -14.63 -6.05
C VAL A 92 3.33 -13.67 -5.94
N TYR A 93 3.04 -13.26 -4.70
CA TYR A 93 2.17 -12.12 -4.43
C TYR A 93 2.93 -11.07 -3.60
N TYR A 94 2.52 -9.82 -3.75
CA TYR A 94 3.03 -8.68 -3.00
C TYR A 94 1.90 -8.03 -2.19
N LEU A 95 2.21 -7.63 -0.97
CA LEU A 95 1.31 -6.85 -0.12
C LEU A 95 1.65 -5.38 -0.30
N CYS A 96 0.67 -4.57 -0.65
CA CYS A 96 0.86 -3.18 -1.02
C CYS A 96 -0.14 -2.29 -0.29
N ARG A 97 0.31 -1.13 0.17
CA ARG A 97 -0.56 -0.08 0.66
C ARG A 97 -1.04 0.75 -0.51
N ASP A 98 -2.35 0.91 -0.64
CA ASP A 98 -2.95 1.87 -1.55
C ASP A 98 -3.28 3.17 -0.81
N HIS A 99 -2.94 4.31 -1.42
CA HIS A 99 -3.22 5.65 -0.90
C HIS A 99 -3.00 5.74 0.63
N GLY A 100 -1.77 5.50 1.09
CA GLY A 100 -1.40 5.72 2.48
C GLY A 100 -1.15 7.21 2.75
N GLY A 101 -1.10 7.62 4.02
CA GLY A 101 -0.92 9.03 4.39
C GLY A 101 -1.98 9.56 5.37
N PRO A 102 -1.89 10.86 5.71
CA PRO A 102 -2.82 11.52 6.63
C PRO A 102 -4.22 11.64 6.02
N TRP A 103 -5.26 11.56 6.86
CA TRP A 103 -6.68 11.65 6.49
C TRP A 103 -7.16 10.65 5.42
N GLN A 104 -6.44 9.54 5.26
CA GLN A 104 -6.81 8.52 4.30
C GLN A 104 -8.01 7.70 4.75
N ARG A 105 -8.28 7.65 6.07
CA ARG A 105 -9.52 7.08 6.61
C ARG A 105 -10.65 8.09 6.58
N ASP A 106 -11.85 7.60 6.28
CA ASP A 106 -13.03 8.47 6.15
C ASP A 106 -13.35 9.19 7.47
N LYS A 107 -13.14 8.52 8.61
CA LYS A 107 -13.33 9.11 9.94
C LYS A 107 -12.34 10.25 10.22
N GLU A 108 -11.06 10.07 9.90
CA GLU A 108 -10.04 11.10 10.10
C GLU A 108 -10.38 12.38 9.31
N ARG A 109 -10.83 12.20 8.06
CA ARG A 109 -11.24 13.33 7.20
C ARG A 109 -12.54 13.97 7.69
N ALA A 110 -13.53 13.17 8.10
CA ALA A 110 -14.81 13.69 8.59
C ALA A 110 -14.65 14.47 9.91
N ASP A 111 -13.78 13.99 10.80
CA ASP A 111 -13.52 14.61 12.10
C ASP A 111 -12.58 15.84 12.01
N HIS A 112 -12.07 16.16 10.81
CA HIS A 112 -11.12 17.26 10.57
C HIS A 112 -9.94 17.21 11.55
N LEU A 113 -9.31 16.02 11.67
CA LEU A 113 -8.18 15.87 12.59
C LEU A 113 -7.08 16.89 12.27
N PRO A 114 -6.43 17.48 13.29
CA PRO A 114 -5.26 18.32 13.07
C PRO A 114 -4.17 17.58 12.29
N GLU A 115 -3.41 18.32 11.47
CA GLU A 115 -2.37 17.75 10.61
C GLU A 115 -1.35 16.90 11.38
N ASP A 116 -0.82 17.41 12.49
CA ASP A 116 0.16 16.68 13.31
C ASP A 116 -0.37 15.31 13.79
N GLU A 117 -1.66 15.26 14.14
CA GLU A 117 -2.31 14.02 14.57
C GLU A 117 -2.52 13.06 13.39
N ALA A 118 -3.00 13.56 12.25
CA ALA A 118 -3.20 12.76 11.05
C ALA A 118 -1.86 12.20 10.50
N MET A 119 -0.79 13.00 10.55
CA MET A 119 0.57 12.58 10.18
C MET A 119 1.12 11.54 11.15
N ALA A 120 0.91 11.68 12.46
CA ALA A 120 1.32 10.68 13.45
C ALA A 120 0.60 9.34 13.23
N ILE A 121 -0.70 9.37 12.95
CA ILE A 121 -1.49 8.18 12.63
C ILE A 121 -0.99 7.54 11.33
N ALA A 122 -0.71 8.32 10.28
CA ALA A 122 -0.19 7.81 9.02
C ALA A 122 1.16 7.10 9.18
N LYS A 123 2.10 7.71 9.91
CA LYS A 123 3.39 7.10 10.24
C LYS A 123 3.21 5.76 10.95
N GLU A 124 2.37 5.73 11.97
CA GLU A 124 2.16 4.52 12.73
C GLU A 124 1.44 3.43 11.91
N SER A 125 0.53 3.80 11.00
CA SER A 125 -0.06 2.86 10.04
C SER A 125 0.98 2.27 9.08
N TYR A 126 1.91 3.09 8.55
CA TYR A 126 3.02 2.60 7.73
C TYR A 126 3.98 1.70 8.50
N LYS A 127 4.24 2.00 9.78
CA LYS A 127 5.03 1.13 10.62
C LYS A 127 4.41 -0.26 10.70
N GLU A 128 3.09 -0.35 10.91
CA GLU A 128 2.38 -1.62 10.95
C GLU A 128 2.43 -2.34 9.59
N ASP A 129 2.35 -1.61 8.48
CA ASP A 129 2.55 -2.18 7.13
C ASP A 129 3.96 -2.79 6.98
N ILE A 130 5.00 -2.04 7.35
CA ILE A 130 6.41 -2.47 7.29
C ILE A 130 6.63 -3.73 8.13
N LEU A 131 6.17 -3.73 9.38
CA LEU A 131 6.38 -4.83 10.31
C LEU A 131 5.63 -6.10 9.90
N ASN A 132 4.53 -5.96 9.16
CA ASN A 132 3.74 -7.09 8.67
C ASN A 132 4.09 -7.51 7.24
N GLY A 133 5.14 -6.94 6.65
CA GLY A 133 5.73 -7.40 5.39
C GLY A 133 5.01 -6.89 4.15
N PHE A 134 4.47 -5.68 4.20
CA PHE A 134 4.11 -4.94 3.00
C PHE A 134 5.37 -4.62 2.18
N ASP A 135 5.32 -4.91 0.89
CA ASP A 135 6.43 -4.78 -0.05
C ASP A 135 6.49 -3.39 -0.69
N LEU A 136 5.33 -2.75 -0.87
CA LEU A 136 5.20 -1.46 -1.54
C LEU A 136 4.26 -0.53 -0.75
N LEU A 137 4.74 0.66 -0.45
CA LEU A 137 3.95 1.72 0.18
C LEU A 137 3.66 2.83 -0.82
N HIS A 138 2.37 3.05 -1.11
CA HIS A 138 1.93 4.22 -1.85
C HIS A 138 1.81 5.41 -0.88
N ILE A 139 2.78 6.34 -0.95
CA ILE A 139 2.84 7.56 -0.14
C ILE A 139 2.00 8.65 -0.81
N ASP A 140 0.86 8.97 -0.21
CA ASP A 140 -0.12 9.94 -0.72
C ASP A 140 -0.61 10.92 0.39
N PRO A 141 0.12 12.01 0.64
CA PRO A 141 -0.30 13.05 1.58
C PRO A 141 -1.13 14.18 0.94
N THR A 142 -1.86 13.88 -0.14
CA THR A 142 -2.63 14.89 -0.90
C THR A 142 -4.03 15.15 -0.37
N LYS A 143 -4.54 14.30 0.53
CA LYS A 143 -5.82 14.54 1.22
C LYS A 143 -5.64 15.59 2.30
N ASP A 144 -6.61 16.48 2.41
CA ASP A 144 -6.70 17.48 3.46
C ASP A 144 -8.18 17.83 3.68
N PRO A 145 -8.71 17.77 4.92
CA PRO A 145 -10.12 18.02 5.19
C PRO A 145 -10.53 19.49 5.00
N ASP A 146 -9.61 20.44 5.17
CA ASP A 146 -9.91 21.87 5.07
C ASP A 146 -9.91 22.38 3.61
N GLU A 147 -9.26 21.63 2.72
CA GLU A 147 -9.15 21.95 1.29
C GLU A 147 -10.11 21.11 0.43
N TYR A 148 -11.36 20.92 0.89
CA TYR A 148 -12.39 20.23 0.11
C TYR A 148 -12.54 20.88 -1.28
N CYS A 149 -12.21 20.12 -2.33
CA CYS A 149 -12.20 20.54 -3.75
C CYS A 149 -11.09 21.53 -4.18
N LYS A 150 -10.08 21.78 -3.33
CA LYS A 150 -8.90 22.58 -3.67
C LYS A 150 -7.65 21.70 -3.72
N VAL A 151 -6.65 22.17 -4.46
CA VAL A 151 -5.35 21.49 -4.56
C VAL A 151 -4.54 21.96 -3.36
N VAL A 152 -4.15 21.04 -2.49
CA VAL A 152 -3.21 21.31 -1.39
C VAL A 152 -1.94 21.92 -1.98
N ASP A 153 -1.37 22.91 -1.29
CA ASP A 153 -0.13 23.53 -1.73
C ASP A 153 0.95 22.47 -1.97
N ILE A 154 1.66 22.59 -3.09
CA ILE A 154 2.63 21.58 -3.51
C ILE A 154 3.80 21.47 -2.51
N ASP A 155 4.21 22.58 -1.87
CA ASP A 155 5.28 22.58 -0.89
C ASP A 155 4.84 21.85 0.38
N VAL A 156 3.57 21.95 0.75
CA VAL A 156 2.98 21.19 1.86
C VAL A 156 2.98 19.70 1.54
N VAL A 157 2.51 19.30 0.34
CA VAL A 157 2.54 17.90 -0.11
C VAL A 157 3.96 17.35 -0.14
N PHE A 158 4.94 18.13 -0.63
CA PHE A 158 6.35 17.74 -0.65
C PHE A 158 6.92 17.53 0.75
N ASN A 159 6.69 18.45 1.67
CA ASN A 159 7.19 18.33 3.05
C ASN A 159 6.61 17.11 3.76
N ARG A 160 5.29 16.91 3.67
CA ARG A 160 4.61 15.72 4.22
C ARG A 160 5.17 14.43 3.60
N THR A 161 5.43 14.43 2.29
CA THR A 161 5.99 13.27 1.59
C THR A 161 7.39 12.93 2.09
N ILE A 162 8.29 13.91 2.19
CA ILE A 162 9.66 13.72 2.68
C ILE A 162 9.62 13.14 4.10
N GLU A 163 8.81 13.74 4.98
CA GLU A 163 8.69 13.30 6.37
C GLU A 163 8.19 11.86 6.49
N LEU A 164 7.20 11.45 5.68
CA LEU A 164 6.68 10.09 5.68
C LEU A 164 7.69 9.08 5.15
N ILE A 165 8.43 9.41 4.09
CA ILE A 165 9.48 8.54 3.53
C ILE A 165 10.63 8.39 4.52
N GLU A 166 11.10 9.49 5.12
CA GLU A 166 12.16 9.46 6.13
C GLU A 166 11.76 8.58 7.32
N TYR A 167 10.51 8.69 7.77
CA TYR A 167 9.99 7.83 8.82
C TYR A 167 9.93 6.35 8.41
N CYS A 168 9.43 6.02 7.21
CA CYS A 168 9.40 4.65 6.71
C CYS A 168 10.81 4.04 6.65
N GLU A 169 11.79 4.80 6.16
CA GLU A 169 13.19 4.38 6.10
C GLU A 169 13.81 4.22 7.49
N GLN A 170 13.46 5.09 8.44
CA GLN A 170 13.88 4.95 9.84
C GLN A 170 13.35 3.63 10.42
N VAL A 171 12.05 3.36 10.30
CA VAL A 171 11.42 2.12 10.79
C VAL A 171 12.07 0.91 10.11
N ARG A 172 12.25 0.94 8.79
CA ARG A 172 12.90 -0.16 8.05
C ARG A 172 14.28 -0.50 8.62
N LYS A 173 15.10 0.52 8.91
CA LYS A 173 16.44 0.35 9.48
C LYS A 173 16.39 -0.13 10.93
N GLU A 174 15.53 0.46 11.75
CA GLU A 174 15.38 0.15 13.18
C GLU A 174 14.97 -1.32 13.39
N TYR A 175 14.07 -1.82 12.56
CA TYR A 175 13.53 -3.18 12.66
C TYR A 175 14.21 -4.19 11.72
N GLY A 176 15.28 -3.80 11.03
CA GLY A 176 16.08 -4.70 10.19
C GLY A 176 15.34 -5.27 8.98
N VAL A 177 14.35 -4.55 8.43
CA VAL A 177 13.62 -4.96 7.24
C VAL A 177 14.51 -4.76 6.01
N LEU A 178 14.75 -5.84 5.27
CA LEU A 178 15.76 -5.88 4.19
C LEU A 178 15.48 -4.85 3.10
N SER A 179 14.23 -4.73 2.68
CA SER A 179 13.80 -3.79 1.65
C SER A 179 12.32 -3.50 1.76
N ILE A 180 11.95 -2.26 1.53
CA ILE A 180 10.60 -1.84 1.14
C ILE A 180 10.73 -0.96 -0.09
N SER A 181 9.69 -0.89 -0.92
CA SER A 181 9.62 0.07 -2.02
C SER A 181 8.60 1.13 -1.69
N GLU A 182 8.91 2.39 -1.94
CA GLU A 182 7.98 3.50 -1.81
C GLU A 182 7.61 4.03 -3.20
N LEU A 183 6.32 4.28 -3.41
CA LEU A 183 5.81 4.98 -4.58
C LEU A 183 5.17 6.28 -4.14
N VAL A 184 5.64 7.39 -4.70
CA VAL A 184 5.08 8.72 -4.45
C VAL A 184 4.20 9.12 -5.62
N LEU A 185 2.94 9.47 -5.35
CA LEU A 185 2.08 10.05 -6.36
C LEU A 185 2.26 11.57 -6.36
N ASN A 186 3.14 12.05 -7.22
CA ASN A 186 3.19 13.48 -7.50
C ASN A 186 2.04 13.82 -8.46
N TYR A 187 1.11 14.66 -8.02
CA TYR A 187 0.07 15.30 -8.83
C TYR A 187 0.68 16.31 -9.83
N LEU A 188 1.64 15.88 -10.65
CA LEU A 188 2.39 16.75 -11.56
C LEU A 188 1.84 16.81 -12.98
N ASN A 189 0.68 16.21 -13.29
CA ASN A 189 0.30 16.04 -14.70
C ASN A 189 -1.18 16.24 -15.07
N ARG A 190 -1.94 17.10 -14.38
CA ARG A 190 -3.29 17.46 -14.86
C ARG A 190 -3.66 18.94 -14.98
N ARG A 191 -2.79 19.90 -14.64
CA ARG A 191 -3.11 21.34 -14.82
C ARG A 191 -2.01 22.26 -15.34
N GLN A 192 -0.81 21.77 -15.68
CA GLN A 192 0.25 22.63 -16.27
C GLN A 192 0.52 22.39 -17.77
N LEU A 193 -0.38 21.71 -18.48
CA LEU A 193 -0.30 21.55 -19.95
C LEU A 193 -1.42 22.28 -20.71
N ASN A 194 -1.99 23.34 -20.14
CA ASN A 194 -2.81 24.31 -20.87
C ASN A 194 -2.36 25.73 -20.53
#